data_AF-A0A9E1P9I5-F1
#
_entry.id   AF-A0A9E1P9I5-F1
#
_cell.length_a   1.000
_cell.length_b   1.000
_cell.length_c   1.000
_cell.angle_alpha   90.00
_cell.angle_beta   90.00
_cell.angle_gamma   90.00
#
_symmetry.space_group_name_H-M   'P 1'
#
loop_
_entity.id
_entity.type
_entity.pdbx_description
1 polymer ?
#
loop_
_entity_poly.entity_id
_entity_poly.type
_entity_poly.pdbx_seq_one_letter_code
_entity_poly.pdbx_strand_id
1 'polypeptide(L)' 'MERGPLIECLIEMIGTDKELSLVFWGEDSPLEIRNVEQVEELSSSQGIRVTTSANKIWIDSSHVSAAWQVRSDL' A
#
# COMPACT_ATOMS: atom_id res chain seq x y z
N MET A 1 -5.00 13.74 -9.29
CA MET A 1 -4.55 13.50 -7.90
C MET A 1 -3.33 12.61 -8.00
N GLU A 2 -2.18 13.07 -7.53
CA GLU A 2 -0.89 12.40 -7.69
C GLU A 2 -0.85 11.13 -6.83
N ARG A 3 -0.69 9.96 -7.46
CA ARG A 3 -0.56 8.64 -6.79
C ARG A 3 0.86 8.40 -6.25
N GLY A 4 1.79 9.32 -6.54
CA GLY A 4 3.19 9.29 -6.13
C GLY A 4 3.40 8.87 -4.67
N PRO A 5 2.76 9.51 -3.68
CA PRO A 5 3.17 9.30 -2.29
C PRO A 5 2.88 7.89 -1.76
N LEU A 6 1.82 7.22 -2.23
CA LEU A 6 1.51 5.85 -1.81
C LEU A 6 2.48 4.84 -2.45
N ILE A 7 2.74 4.97 -3.75
CA ILE A 7 3.66 4.05 -4.42
C ILE A 7 5.09 4.25 -3.92
N GLU A 8 5.50 5.49 -3.66
CA GLU A 8 6.79 5.81 -3.04
C GLU A 8 6.91 5.20 -1.65
N CYS A 9 5.89 5.35 -0.79
CA CYS A 9 5.88 4.72 0.52
C CYS A 9 6.02 3.19 0.42
N LEU A 10 5.24 2.55 -0.47
CA LEU A 10 5.30 1.09 -0.67
C LEU A 10 6.67 0.63 -1.18
N ILE A 11 7.29 1.38 -2.09
CA ILE A 11 8.65 1.12 -2.58
C ILE A 11 9.67 1.24 -1.44
N GLU A 12 9.55 2.27 -0.60
CA GLU A 12 10.41 2.48 0.57
C GLU A 12 10.23 1.42 1.67
N MET A 13 9.18 0.62 1.60
CA MET A 13 8.93 -0.49 2.52
C MET A 13 9.58 -1.80 2.06
N ILE A 14 10.02 -1.90 0.81
CA ILE A 14 10.60 -3.14 0.26
C ILE A 14 11.82 -3.56 1.08
N GLY A 15 11.78 -4.77 1.63
CA GLY A 15 12.87 -5.32 2.44
C GLY A 15 13.04 -4.67 3.82
N THR A 16 12.07 -3.87 4.27
CA THR A 16 12.04 -3.28 5.61
C THR A 16 10.97 -3.92 6.48
N ASP A 17 11.05 -3.67 7.78
CA ASP A 17 10.04 -4.04 8.79
C ASP A 17 8.95 -2.96 8.97
N LYS A 18 8.93 -1.93 8.11
CA LYS A 18 7.91 -0.89 8.14
C LYS A 18 6.52 -1.50 7.93
N GLU A 19 5.55 -0.93 8.63
CA GLU A 19 4.15 -1.29 8.53
C GLU A 19 3.32 -0.09 8.06
N LEU A 20 2.39 -0.35 7.14
CA LEU A 20 1.50 0.65 6.55
C LEU A 20 0.06 0.22 6.79
N SER A 21 -0.70 1.08 7.46
CA SER A 21 -2.15 0.91 7.61
C SER A 21 -2.86 1.82 6.62
N LEU A 22 -3.70 1.22 5.77
CA LEU A 22 -4.55 1.90 4.80
C LEU A 22 -5.99 1.87 5.29
N VAL A 23 -6.59 3.05 5.45
CA VAL A 23 -8.02 3.18 5.78
C VAL A 23 -8.79 3.51 4.52
N PHE A 24 -9.75 2.66 4.16
CA PHE A 24 -10.68 2.91 3.07
C PHE A 24 -11.98 3.53 3.60
N TRP A 25 -12.46 4.57 2.93
CA TRP A 25 -13.74 5.19 3.28
C TRP A 25 -14.89 4.20 3.07
N GLY A 26 -15.64 3.93 4.14
CA GLY A 26 -16.77 2.98 4.11
C GLY A 26 -16.42 1.55 4.50
N GLU A 27 -15.15 1.25 4.78
CA GLU A 27 -14.75 -0.01 5.42
C GLU A 27 -14.50 0.18 6.92
N ASP A 28 -14.93 -0.81 7.70
CA ASP A 28 -14.84 -0.79 9.17
C ASP A 28 -13.44 -1.21 9.68
N SER A 29 -12.59 -1.76 8.81
CA SER A 29 -11.29 -2.32 9.17
C SER A 29 -10.18 -1.80 8.25
N PRO A 30 -9.03 -1.35 8.82
CA PRO A 30 -7.88 -0.95 8.02
C PRO A 30 -7.23 -2.16 7.36
N LEU A 31 -6.68 -1.95 6.16
CA LEU A 31 -5.81 -2.91 5.51
C LEU A 31 -4.37 -2.66 5.97
N GLU A 32 -3.77 -3.69 6.57
CA GLU A 32 -2.38 -3.64 7.03
C GLU A 32 -1.44 -4.29 5.99
N ILE A 33 -0.39 -3.55 5.61
CA ILE A 33 0.66 -4.00 4.70
C ILE A 33 1.98 -3.98 5.46
N ARG A 34 2.71 -5.09 5.41
CA ARG A 34 4.00 -5.29 6.08
C ARG A 34 4.86 -6.29 5.31
N ASN A 35 6.16 -6.33 5.59
CA ASN A 35 7.10 -7.25 4.97
C ASN A 35 6.98 -7.25 3.43
N VAL A 36 7.03 -6.05 2.86
CA VAL A 36 6.86 -5.85 1.42
C VAL A 36 8.09 -6.39 0.70
N GLU A 37 7.86 -7.21 -0.32
CA GLU A 37 8.90 -7.83 -1.14
C GLU A 37 8.95 -7.22 -2.55
N GLN A 38 7.79 -6.84 -3.09
CA GLN A 38 7.70 -6.28 -4.43
C GLN A 38 6.50 -5.34 -4.57
N VAL A 39 6.67 -4.27 -5.34
CA VAL A 39 5.62 -3.32 -5.71
C VAL A 39 5.64 -3.11 -7.22
N GLU A 40 4.48 -3.21 -7.86
CA GLU A 40 4.33 -3.05 -9.31
C GLU A 40 3.13 -2.15 -9.64
N GLU A 41 3.36 -1.17 -10.51
CA GLU A 41 2.29 -0.36 -11.09
C GLU A 41 1.70 -1.06 -12.31
N LEU A 42 0.38 -1.29 -12.29
CA LEU A 42 -0.36 -1.92 -13.37
C LEU A 42 -0.91 -0.86 -14.32
N SER A 43 -0.20 -0.66 -15.44
CA SER A 43 -0.47 0.36 -16.46
C SER A 43 -1.86 0.27 -17.11
N SER A 44 -2.45 -0.92 -17.21
CA SER A 44 -3.76 -1.12 -17.86
C SER A 44 -4.97 -0.86 -16.95
N SER A 45 -4.77 -0.89 -15.63
CA SER A 45 -5.87 -0.92 -14.65
C SER A 45 -5.75 0.18 -13.61
N GLN A 46 -4.74 1.04 -13.70
CA GLN A 46 -4.50 2.09 -12.70
C GLN A 46 -4.42 1.51 -11.28
N GLY A 47 -3.85 0.32 -11.14
CA GLY A 47 -3.78 -0.40 -9.86
C GLY A 47 -2.34 -0.60 -9.42
N ILE A 48 -2.15 -0.81 -8.12
CA ILE A 48 -0.86 -1.18 -7.53
C ILE A 48 -0.95 -2.62 -7.06
N ARG A 49 0.00 -3.45 -7.46
CA ARG A 49 0.18 -4.81 -6.93
C ARG A 49 1.31 -4.79 -5.91
N VAL A 50 1.01 -5.22 -4.69
CA VAL A 50 1.98 -5.37 -3.61
C VAL A 50 2.11 -6.85 -3.28
N THR A 51 3.33 -7.37 -3.34
CA THR A 51 3.67 -8.71 -2.86
C THR A 51 4.33 -8.57 -1.50
N THR A 52 3.80 -9.27 -0.50
CA THR A 52 4.40 -9.42 0.81
C THR A 52 4.84 -10.87 1.01
N SER A 53 5.63 -11.11 2.05
CA SER A 53 5.97 -12.48 2.50
C SER A 53 4.77 -13.40 2.78
N ALA A 54 3.59 -12.84 3.06
CA ALA A 54 2.40 -13.59 3.44
C ALA A 54 1.36 -13.71 2.30
N ASN A 55 1.26 -12.70 1.43
CA ASN A 55 0.17 -12.60 0.46
C ASN A 55 0.46 -11.60 -0.68
N LYS A 56 -0.47 -11.53 -1.64
CA LYS A 56 -0.49 -10.53 -2.71
C LYS A 56 -1.73 -9.65 -2.56
N ILE A 57 -1.54 -8.35 -2.65
CA ILE A 57 -2.56 -7.32 -2.44
C ILE A 57 -2.70 -6.52 -3.73
N TRP A 58 -3.94 -6.30 -4.16
CA TRP A 58 -4.28 -5.47 -5.31
C TRP A 58 -5.04 -4.23 -4.85
N ILE A 59 -4.52 -3.05 -5.17
CA ILE A 59 -5.10 -1.76 -4.82
C ILE A 59 -5.53 -1.07 -6.11
N ASP A 60 -6.84 -0.86 -6.29
CA ASP A 60 -7.38 -0.16 -7.46
C ASP A 60 -7.55 1.35 -7.20
N SER A 61 -7.15 2.19 -8.17
CA SER A 61 -7.19 3.66 -8.02
C SER A 61 -8.58 4.28 -7.86
N SER A 62 -9.67 3.55 -8.15
CA SER A 62 -11.02 4.08 -8.02
C SER A 62 -11.46 4.26 -6.55
N HIS A 63 -10.78 3.64 -5.59
CA HIS A 63 -11.12 3.67 -4.15
C HIS A 63 -10.10 4.41 -3.27
N VAL A 64 -9.05 4.99 -3.84
CA VAL A 64 -7.98 5.63 -3.05
C VAL A 64 -8.36 7.08 -2.69
N SER A 65 -9.28 7.20 -1.74
CA SER A 65 -9.27 8.31 -0.77
C SER A 65 -8.55 7.83 0.49
N ALA A 66 -7.40 7.19 0.35
CA ALA A 66 -6.74 6.53 1.48
C ALA A 66 -6.03 7.57 2.34
N ALA A 67 -6.42 7.65 3.62
CA ALA A 67 -5.54 8.18 4.65
C ALA A 67 -4.59 7.05 5.06
N TRP A 68 -3.29 7.27 4.98
CA TRP A 68 -2.29 6.28 5.37
C TRP A 68 -1.46 6.80 6.55
N GLN A 69 -1.11 5.91 7.46
CA GLN A 69 -0.22 6.19 8.57
C GLN A 69 0.95 5.21 8.50
N VAL A 70 2.16 5.76 8.35
CA VAL A 70 3.41 5.00 8.52
C VAL A 70 3.75 5.06 10.00
N ARG A 71 3.84 3.91 10.68
CA ARG A 71 4.39 3.84 12.03
C ARG A 71 5.86 3.44 11.90
N SER A 72 6.74 4.32 12.36
CA SER A 72 8.14 3.97 12.60
C SER A 72 8.28 3.74 14.10
N ASP A 73 8.47 2.49 14.51
CA ASP A 73 8.91 2.20 15.87
C ASP A 73 10.37 2.67 15.98
N LEU A 74 10.67 3.47 17.00
CA LEU A 74 11.96 4.12 17.23
C LEU A 74 12.55 3.59 18.55
#